data_AF-A0A9Q1DKE8-F1
#
_entry.id   AF-A0A9Q1DKE8-F1
#
_cell.length_a   1.000
_cell.length_b   1.000
_cell.length_c   1.000
_cell.angle_alpha   90.00
_cell.angle_beta   90.00
_cell.angle_gamma   90.00
#
_symmetry.space_group_name_H-M   'P 1'
#
loop_
_entity.id
_entity.type
_entity.pdbx_description
1 polymer ?
#
loop_
_entity_poly.entity_id
_entity_poly.type
_entity_poly.pdbx_seq_one_letter_code
_entity_poly.pdbx_strand_id
1 'polypeptide(L)'
;MEFEKIQQFLKEEEAARITALREEEEQKSQKMKEKIEKMTEEISSLSEQIRAIEQELGAEDVSFLQSYKDTQNRAQCTLGDPEKVSGPLIDVAKHLGNLKYRVWEKMLGTVQYTSVTLDPNTAHPKLSLDEVQTYEITARGHLLTDRQVLMVICVVGERT
;
A
#
# COMPACT_ATOMS: atom_id res chain seq x y z
N MET A 1 -16.91 0.88 -23.79
CA MET A 1 -15.50 0.69 -24.20
C MET A 1 -14.50 1.45 -23.34
N GLU A 2 -14.44 2.79 -23.31
CA GLU A 2 -13.40 3.49 -22.52
C GLU A 2 -13.71 3.58 -21.01
N PHE A 3 -14.94 3.92 -20.64
CA PHE A 3 -15.36 3.93 -19.23
C PHE A 3 -15.28 2.55 -18.58
N GLU A 4 -15.58 1.48 -19.33
CA GLU A 4 -15.46 0.09 -18.85
C GLU A 4 -14.01 -0.29 -18.56
N LYS A 5 -13.05 0.15 -19.41
CA LYS A 5 -11.61 -0.06 -19.16
C LYS A 5 -11.16 0.64 -17.88
N ILE A 6 -11.60 1.88 -17.67
CA ILE A 6 -11.29 2.63 -16.44
C ILE A 6 -11.90 1.93 -15.22
N GLN A 7 -13.16 1.51 -15.30
CA GLN A 7 -13.81 0.75 -14.23
C GLN A 7 -13.09 -0.57 -13.93
N GLN A 8 -12.64 -1.28 -14.97
CA GLN A 8 -11.89 -2.52 -14.82
C GLN A 8 -10.53 -2.28 -14.13
N PHE A 9 -9.78 -1.27 -14.59
CA PHE A 9 -8.52 -0.85 -13.98
C PHE A 9 -8.68 -0.50 -12.48
N LEU A 10 -9.74 0.24 -12.12
CA LEU A 10 -9.99 0.60 -10.72
C LEU A 10 -10.31 -0.62 -9.86
N LYS A 11 -11.08 -1.58 -10.38
CA LYS A 11 -11.37 -2.84 -9.69
C LYS A 11 -10.10 -3.66 -9.48
N GLU A 12 -9.21 -3.71 -10.47
CA GLU A 12 -7.92 -4.41 -10.38
C GLU A 12 -6.99 -3.74 -9.36
N GLU A 13 -6.87 -2.41 -9.36
CA GLU A 13 -6.08 -1.67 -8.36
C GLU A 13 -6.64 -1.86 -6.94
N GLU A 14 -7.96 -1.88 -6.77
CA GLU A 14 -8.60 -2.16 -5.48
C GLU A 14 -8.33 -3.60 -5.01
N ALA A 15 -8.56 -4.59 -5.89
CA ALA A 15 -8.35 -6.00 -5.58
C ALA A 15 -6.88 -6.31 -5.25
N ALA A 16 -5.93 -5.71 -5.99
CA ALA A 16 -4.50 -5.85 -5.72
C ALA A 16 -4.13 -5.31 -4.34
N ARG A 17 -4.70 -4.16 -3.94
CA ARG A 17 -4.45 -3.57 -2.61
C ARG A 17 -5.08 -4.37 -1.48
N ILE A 18 -6.31 -4.85 -1.66
CA ILE A 18 -6.95 -5.73 -0.66
C ILE A 18 -6.11 -7.00 -0.48
N THR A 19 -5.61 -7.58 -1.56
CA THR A 19 -4.71 -8.74 -1.50
C THR A 19 -3.43 -8.42 -0.74
N ALA A 20 -2.75 -7.33 -1.07
CA ALA A 20 -1.53 -6.90 -0.38
C ALA A 20 -1.75 -6.59 1.12
N LEU A 21 -2.91 -6.06 1.48
CA LEU A 21 -3.30 -5.81 2.87
C LEU A 21 -3.53 -7.11 3.63
N ARG A 22 -4.24 -8.07 3.04
CA ARG A 22 -4.47 -9.40 3.62
C ARG A 22 -3.16 -10.16 3.82
N GLU A 23 -2.24 -10.08 2.86
CA GLU A 23 -0.92 -10.70 2.99
C GLU A 23 -0.13 -10.09 4.14
N GLU A 24 -0.17 -8.75 4.31
CA GLU A 24 0.48 -8.10 5.45
C GLU A 24 -0.14 -8.49 6.80
N GLU A 25 -1.47 -8.55 6.87
CA GLU A 25 -2.20 -9.02 8.05
C GLU A 25 -1.79 -10.45 8.41
N GLU A 26 -1.80 -11.36 7.45
CA GLU A 26 -1.44 -12.76 7.64
C GLU A 26 0.01 -12.90 8.10
N GLN A 27 0.96 -12.23 7.43
CA GLN A 27 2.37 -12.26 7.80
C GLN A 27 2.60 -11.76 9.24
N LYS A 28 1.88 -10.72 9.67
CA LYS A 28 2.02 -10.17 11.02
C LYS A 28 1.33 -11.02 12.07
N SER A 29 0.18 -11.59 11.74
CA SER A 29 -0.55 -12.55 12.58
C SER A 29 0.30 -13.79 12.83
N GLN A 30 0.88 -14.37 11.77
CA GLN A 30 1.73 -15.56 11.86
C GLN A 30 2.99 -15.29 12.69
N LYS A 31 3.67 -14.15 12.50
CA LYS A 31 4.80 -13.76 13.35
C LYS A 31 4.41 -13.60 14.83
N MET A 32 3.22 -13.07 15.10
CA MET A 32 2.75 -12.94 16.48
C MET A 32 2.48 -14.31 17.10
N LYS A 33 1.86 -15.22 16.34
CA LYS A 33 1.61 -16.60 16.76
C LYS A 33 2.90 -17.35 17.12
N GLU A 34 3.90 -17.30 16.25
CA GLU A 34 5.21 -17.92 16.48
C GLU A 34 5.90 -17.37 17.75
N LYS A 35 5.81 -16.06 18.00
CA LYS A 35 6.34 -15.45 19.23
C LYS A 35 5.58 -15.91 20.48
N ILE A 36 4.25 -16.02 20.41
CA ILE A 36 3.43 -16.54 21.52
C ILE A 36 3.77 -18.00 21.81
N GLU A 37 3.91 -18.83 20.77
CA GLU A 37 4.28 -20.24 20.92
C GLU A 37 5.65 -20.37 21.60
N LYS A 38 6.65 -19.62 21.11
CA LYS A 38 7.99 -19.61 21.73
C LYS A 38 7.96 -19.17 23.21
N MET A 39 7.23 -18.11 23.54
CA MET A 39 7.08 -17.69 24.94
C MET A 39 6.38 -18.75 25.79
N THR A 40 5.41 -19.46 25.22
CA THR A 40 4.69 -20.54 25.92
C THR A 40 5.62 -21.72 26.21
N GLU A 41 6.52 -22.06 25.28
CA GLU A 41 7.56 -23.07 25.49
C GLU A 41 8.56 -22.64 26.57
N GLU A 42 9.02 -21.39 26.53
CA GLU A 42 9.93 -20.83 27.55
C GLU A 42 9.30 -20.85 28.95
N ILE A 43 8.03 -20.45 29.07
CA ILE A 43 7.27 -20.51 30.33
C ILE A 43 7.13 -21.96 30.81
N SER A 44 6.83 -22.89 29.91
CA SER A 44 6.69 -24.31 30.26
C SER A 44 8.00 -24.89 30.78
N SER A 45 9.12 -24.63 30.08
CA SER A 45 10.45 -25.05 30.49
C SER A 45 10.85 -24.48 31.86
N LEU A 46 10.58 -23.18 32.09
CA LEU A 46 10.83 -22.54 33.38
C LEU A 46 9.98 -23.18 34.49
N SER A 47 8.71 -23.45 34.22
CA SER A 47 7.80 -24.07 35.19
C SER A 47 8.26 -25.49 35.56
N GLU A 48 8.77 -26.26 34.60
CA GLU A 48 9.34 -27.58 34.85
C GLU A 48 10.62 -27.50 35.69
N GLN A 49 11.48 -26.53 35.42
CA GLN A 49 12.69 -26.29 36.20
C GLN A 49 12.37 -25.90 37.64
N ILE A 50 11.41 -24.99 37.85
CA ILE A 50 10.92 -24.61 39.19
C ILE A 50 10.42 -25.85 39.93
N ARG A 51 9.57 -26.66 39.30
CA ARG A 51 9.05 -27.90 39.91
C ARG A 51 10.15 -28.89 40.28
N ALA A 52 11.17 -29.05 39.43
CA ALA A 52 12.30 -29.93 39.72
C ALA A 52 13.10 -29.43 40.93
N ILE A 53 13.31 -28.12 41.04
CA ILE A 53 13.99 -27.50 42.18
C ILE A 53 13.16 -27.66 43.45
N GLU A 54 11.84 -27.43 43.40
CA GLU A 54 10.94 -27.63 44.54
C GLU A 54 10.94 -29.08 45.05
N GLN A 55 11.02 -30.06 44.15
CA GLN A 55 11.13 -31.47 44.52
C GLN A 55 12.44 -31.81 45.21
N GLU A 56 13.58 -31.30 44.71
CA GLU A 56 14.89 -31.49 45.35
C GLU A 56 14.97 -30.81 46.71
N LEU A 57 14.38 -29.62 46.85
CA LEU A 57 14.28 -28.91 48.14
C LEU A 57 13.39 -29.63 49.17
N GLY A 58 12.44 -30.46 48.70
CA GLY A 58 11.60 -31.29 49.55
C GLY A 58 12.20 -32.65 49.94
N ALA A 59 13.41 -32.99 49.47
CA ALA A 59 14.08 -34.25 49.78
C ALA A 59 14.65 -34.28 51.20
N GLU A 60 14.93 -35.48 51.74
CA GLU A 60 15.59 -35.64 53.04
C GLU A 60 16.95 -34.90 53.10
N ASP A 61 17.28 -34.32 54.26
CA ASP A 61 18.43 -33.41 54.45
C ASP A 61 19.76 -33.94 53.89
N VAL A 62 20.07 -35.24 54.09
CA VAL A 62 21.32 -35.84 53.60
C VAL A 62 21.35 -35.91 52.07
N SER A 63 20.21 -36.23 51.45
CA SER A 63 20.06 -36.33 49.99
C SER A 63 20.12 -34.95 49.34
N PHE A 64 19.48 -33.94 49.94
CA PHE A 64 19.53 -32.56 49.48
C PHE A 64 20.95 -31.98 49.55
N LEU A 65 21.68 -32.23 50.66
CA LEU A 65 23.07 -31.76 50.80
C LEU A 65 24.01 -32.37 49.75
N GLN A 66 23.75 -33.61 49.31
CA GLN A 66 24.53 -34.25 48.24
C GLN A 66 24.27 -33.61 46.87
N SER A 67 23.05 -33.15 46.60
CA SER A 67 22.65 -32.55 45.31
C SER A 67 22.70 -31.02 45.28
N TYR A 68 22.98 -30.35 46.42
CA TYR A 68 22.86 -28.90 46.58
C TYR A 68 23.55 -28.09 45.48
N LYS A 69 24.77 -28.48 45.11
CA LYS A 69 25.56 -27.78 44.08
C LYS A 69 24.89 -27.86 42.70
N ASP A 70 24.27 -28.98 42.39
CA ASP A 70 23.57 -29.20 41.13
C ASP A 70 22.25 -28.42 41.11
N THR A 71 21.51 -28.42 42.22
CA THR A 71 20.30 -27.59 42.41
C THR A 71 20.63 -26.10 42.26
N GLN A 72 21.73 -25.63 42.87
CA GLN A 72 22.19 -24.25 42.77
C GLN A 72 22.52 -23.85 41.32
N ASN A 73 23.27 -24.69 40.60
CA ASN A 73 23.59 -24.45 39.20
C ASN A 73 22.33 -24.39 38.31
N ARG A 74 21.34 -25.26 38.58
CA ARG A 74 20.08 -25.28 37.83
C ARG A 74 19.19 -24.07 38.13
N ALA A 75 19.18 -23.62 39.38
CA ALA A 75 18.47 -22.39 39.78
C ALA A 75 19.06 -21.14 39.12
N GLN A 76 20.33 -21.19 38.70
CA GLN A 76 21.00 -20.10 38.01
C GLN A 76 20.60 -20.05 36.53
N CYS A 77 19.36 -19.62 36.27
CA CYS A 77 18.82 -19.43 34.92
C CYS A 77 19.35 -18.14 34.27
N THR A 78 19.99 -18.27 33.11
CA THR A 78 20.31 -17.16 32.19
C THR A 78 19.36 -17.18 30.99
N LEU A 79 18.07 -16.95 31.23
CA LEU A 79 17.12 -16.70 30.15
C LEU A 79 17.18 -15.22 29.78
N GLY A 80 17.32 -14.94 28.48
CA GLY A 80 17.29 -13.58 27.97
C GLY A 80 15.87 -13.01 27.99
N ASP A 81 15.75 -11.68 28.00
CA ASP A 81 14.45 -11.03 27.92
C ASP A 81 13.72 -11.40 26.62
N PRO A 82 12.39 -11.59 26.66
CA PRO A 82 11.59 -11.79 25.46
C PRO A 82 11.79 -10.63 24.48
N GLU A 83 11.95 -10.97 23.20
CA GLU A 83 12.15 -9.98 22.15
C GLU A 83 10.90 -9.11 21.96
N LYS A 84 11.01 -7.79 22.24
CA LYS A 84 9.92 -6.84 22.05
C LYS A 84 9.55 -6.73 20.57
N VAL A 85 8.27 -6.89 20.25
CA VAL A 85 7.75 -6.57 18.92
C VAL A 85 7.64 -5.04 18.82
N SER A 86 8.44 -4.44 17.96
CA SER A 86 8.37 -3.02 17.63
C SER A 86 7.90 -2.85 16.18
N GLY A 87 7.04 -1.88 15.95
CA GLY A 87 6.51 -1.55 14.62
C GLY A 87 4.98 -1.44 14.58
N PRO A 88 4.42 -0.84 13.52
CA PRO A 88 2.99 -0.65 13.36
C PRO A 88 2.28 -1.99 13.06
N LEU A 89 1.08 -2.17 13.63
CA LEU A 89 0.23 -3.34 13.39
C LEU A 89 -0.14 -3.49 11.92
N ILE A 90 -0.53 -2.41 11.25
CA ILE A 90 -0.70 -2.35 9.79
C ILE A 90 -0.07 -1.06 9.30
N ASP A 91 0.65 -1.13 8.18
CA ASP A 91 1.21 0.04 7.53
C ASP A 91 0.14 0.75 6.70
N VAL A 92 -0.69 1.54 7.38
CA VAL A 92 -1.78 2.29 6.75
C VAL A 92 -1.25 3.22 5.66
N ALA A 93 -0.08 3.83 5.86
CA ALA A 93 0.53 4.75 4.90
C ALA A 93 0.97 4.03 3.62
N LYS A 94 1.49 2.80 3.70
CA LYS A 94 1.80 1.96 2.53
C LYS A 94 0.57 1.69 1.67
N HIS A 95 -0.60 1.44 2.30
CA HIS A 95 -1.83 1.08 1.60
C HIS A 95 -2.66 2.28 1.11
N LEU A 96 -2.77 3.33 1.92
CA LEU A 96 -3.63 4.50 1.68
C LEU A 96 -2.87 5.80 1.38
N GLY A 97 -1.55 5.82 1.60
CA GLY A 97 -0.71 7.00 1.38
C GLY A 97 -0.76 7.47 -0.06
N ASN A 98 -1.22 8.71 -0.24
CA ASN A 98 -1.39 9.38 -1.53
C ASN A 98 -2.15 8.53 -2.57
N LEU A 99 -3.15 7.76 -2.11
CA LEU A 99 -3.85 6.75 -2.92
C LEU A 99 -4.38 7.30 -4.24
N LYS A 100 -5.13 8.42 -4.19
CA LYS A 100 -5.76 9.03 -5.36
C LYS A 100 -4.74 9.39 -6.44
N TYR A 101 -3.62 10.01 -6.04
CA TYR A 101 -2.54 10.37 -6.96
C TYR A 101 -1.90 9.14 -7.59
N ARG A 102 -1.53 8.12 -6.79
CA ARG A 102 -0.87 6.90 -7.29
C ARG A 102 -1.74 6.13 -8.27
N VAL A 103 -3.05 6.07 -8.03
CA VAL A 103 -4.01 5.44 -8.94
C VAL A 103 -4.13 6.24 -10.23
N TRP A 104 -4.23 7.57 -10.15
CA TRP A 104 -4.28 8.45 -11.31
C TRP A 104 -3.00 8.38 -12.17
N GLU A 105 -1.83 8.37 -11.54
CA GLU A 105 -0.52 8.28 -12.21
C GLU A 105 -0.38 6.97 -12.99
N LYS A 106 -0.77 5.84 -12.39
CA LYS A 106 -0.82 4.55 -13.09
C LYS A 106 -1.84 4.53 -14.22
N MET A 107 -3.00 5.16 -14.01
CA MET A 107 -4.04 5.26 -15.03
C MET A 107 -3.54 6.02 -16.25
N LEU A 108 -2.73 7.08 -16.09
CA LEU A 108 -2.16 7.83 -17.20
C LEU A 108 -1.33 6.93 -18.13
N GLY A 109 -0.58 5.96 -17.60
CA GLY A 109 0.17 4.99 -18.39
C GLY A 109 -0.70 4.01 -19.19
N THR A 110 -1.98 3.88 -18.85
CA THR A 110 -2.95 3.01 -19.57
C THR A 110 -3.77 3.76 -20.62
N VAL A 111 -3.78 5.09 -20.58
CA VAL A 111 -4.53 5.93 -21.52
C VAL A 111 -3.65 6.22 -22.74
N GLN A 112 -4.10 5.79 -23.92
CA GLN A 112 -3.49 6.24 -25.17
C GLN A 112 -3.95 7.67 -25.45
N TYR A 113 -3.04 8.62 -25.27
CA TYR A 113 -3.21 9.98 -25.74
C TYR A 113 -2.57 10.13 -27.12
N THR A 114 -3.37 10.44 -28.14
CA THR A 114 -2.83 10.92 -29.42
C THR A 114 -2.76 12.44 -29.34
N SER A 115 -1.55 12.98 -29.28
CA SER A 115 -1.35 14.42 -29.45
C SER A 115 -1.82 14.80 -30.84
N VAL A 116 -2.79 15.71 -30.91
CA VAL A 116 -3.19 16.33 -32.16
C VAL A 116 -2.41 17.63 -32.25
N THR A 117 -1.46 17.70 -33.18
CA THR A 117 -0.83 18.99 -33.52
C THR A 117 -1.69 19.65 -34.58
N LEU A 118 -2.16 20.85 -34.30
CA LEU A 118 -2.97 21.62 -35.23
C LEU A 118 -2.05 22.30 -36.25
N ASP A 119 -2.39 22.20 -37.55
CA ASP A 119 -1.65 22.91 -38.59
C ASP A 119 -2.15 24.37 -38.66
N PRO A 120 -1.34 25.36 -38.24
CA PRO A 120 -1.73 26.78 -38.31
C PRO A 120 -1.99 27.25 -39.75
N ASN A 121 -1.48 26.56 -40.78
CA ASN A 121 -1.76 26.89 -42.17
C ASN A 121 -3.17 26.49 -42.62
N THR A 122 -3.86 25.64 -41.85
CA THR A 122 -5.27 25.27 -42.09
C THR A 122 -6.25 26.09 -41.26
N ALA A 123 -5.75 26.96 -40.38
CA ALA A 123 -6.60 27.76 -39.49
C ALA A 123 -7.35 28.86 -40.27
N HIS A 124 -8.65 28.98 -40.02
CA HIS A 124 -9.47 30.04 -40.60
C HIS A 124 -8.94 31.42 -40.13
N PRO A 125 -8.89 32.47 -40.97
CA PRO A 125 -8.33 33.79 -40.61
C PRO A 125 -8.97 34.53 -39.42
N LYS A 126 -10.09 34.02 -38.91
CA LYS A 126 -10.79 34.52 -37.71
C LYS A 126 -10.42 33.76 -36.43
N LEU A 127 -9.55 32.76 -36.54
CA LEU A 127 -9.01 31.99 -35.43
C LEU A 127 -7.57 32.45 -35.18
N SER A 128 -7.30 33.01 -34.00
CA SER A 128 -5.93 33.23 -33.52
C SER A 128 -5.55 32.08 -32.60
N LEU A 129 -4.37 31.51 -32.83
CA LEU A 129 -3.79 30.48 -31.98
C LEU A 129 -3.12 31.17 -30.79
N ASP A 130 -3.53 30.84 -29.56
CA ASP A 130 -2.80 31.25 -28.36
C ASP A 130 -1.63 30.27 -28.08
N GLU A 131 -0.63 30.68 -27.28
CA GLU A 131 0.59 29.89 -26.98
C GLU A 131 0.30 28.47 -26.43
N VAL A 132 -0.93 28.25 -25.94
CA VAL A 132 -1.42 26.97 -25.38
C VAL A 132 -2.22 26.13 -26.41
N GLN A 133 -2.06 26.37 -27.72
CA GLN A 133 -2.76 25.64 -28.80
C GLN A 133 -4.29 25.59 -28.64
N THR A 134 -4.88 26.59 -28.00
CA THR A 134 -6.33 26.70 -27.77
C THR A 134 -6.84 27.92 -28.53
N TYR A 135 -7.93 27.80 -29.30
CA TYR A 135 -8.52 28.94 -30.02
C TYR A 135 -9.58 29.65 -29.19
N GLU A 136 -9.53 30.98 -29.13
CA GLU A 136 -10.66 31.81 -28.71
C GLU A 136 -11.42 32.33 -29.94
N ILE A 137 -12.74 32.16 -29.97
CA ILE A 137 -13.59 32.76 -31.01
C ILE A 137 -13.82 34.23 -30.66
N THR A 138 -13.00 35.14 -31.18
CA THR A 138 -13.25 36.58 -31.03
C THR A 138 -14.28 37.05 -32.06
N ALA A 139 -15.56 37.05 -31.69
CA ALA A 139 -16.61 37.66 -32.52
C ALA A 139 -16.49 39.20 -32.47
N ARG A 140 -15.75 39.81 -33.41
CA ARG A 140 -15.84 41.26 -33.64
C ARG A 140 -17.19 41.55 -34.29
N GLY A 141 -18.05 42.24 -33.53
CA GLY A 141 -19.45 42.47 -33.86
C GLY A 141 -19.67 43.03 -35.26
N HIS A 142 -20.42 42.27 -36.05
CA HIS A 142 -21.44 42.80 -36.95
C HIS A 142 -22.65 41.89 -36.80
N LEU A 143 -23.80 42.47 -36.41
CA LEU A 143 -25.09 41.78 -36.37
C LEU A 143 -25.36 41.15 -37.75
N LEU A 144 -25.54 39.84 -37.79
CA LEU A 144 -26.04 39.15 -38.96
C LEU A 144 -27.43 38.62 -38.63
N THR A 145 -28.42 39.37 -39.12
CA THR A 145 -29.84 39.02 -39.17
C THR A 145 -30.07 37.74 -39.96
N ASP A 146 -30.81 36.84 -39.34
CA ASP A 146 -31.63 35.72 -39.83
C ASP A 146 -31.11 34.84 -40.99
N ARG A 147 -31.11 33.52 -40.74
CA ARG A 147 -30.53 32.41 -41.54
C ARG A 147 -29.00 32.36 -41.65
N GLN A 148 -28.34 31.81 -40.64
CA GLN A 148 -26.97 31.31 -40.78
C GLN A 148 -26.93 29.79 -40.76
N VAL A 149 -26.57 29.23 -41.92
CA VAL A 149 -25.88 27.94 -42.02
C VAL A 149 -24.72 28.00 -41.03
N LEU A 150 -24.66 27.06 -40.07
CA LEU A 150 -23.46 26.85 -39.25
C LEU A 150 -22.30 26.61 -40.21
N MET A 151 -21.50 27.64 -40.48
CA MET A 151 -20.21 27.49 -41.12
C MET A 151 -19.36 26.71 -40.13
N VAL A 152 -19.22 25.41 -40.37
CA VAL A 152 -18.38 24.55 -39.54
C VAL A 152 -16.95 25.05 -39.72
N ILE A 153 -16.44 25.81 -38.75
CA ILE A 153 -15.05 26.24 -38.74
C ILE A 153 -14.23 25.02 -38.31
N CYS A 154 -13.70 24.27 -39.28
CA CYS A 154 -12.82 23.14 -39.04
C CYS A 154 -11.36 23.59 -39.04
N VAL A 155 -10.57 23.07 -38.10
CA VAL A 155 -9.10 23.00 -38.20
C VAL A 155 -8.76 21.52 -38.34
N VAL A 156 -7.95 21.17 -39.33
CA VAL A 156 -7.51 19.79 -39.52
C VAL A 156 -6.23 19.61 -38.70
N GLY A 157 -6.27 18.73 -37.70
CA GLY A 157 -5.09 18.34 -36.95
C GLY A 157 -4.49 17.05 -37.52
N GLU A 158 -3.16 16.99 -37.57
CA GLU A 158 -2.44 15.78 -37.96
C GLU A 158 -2.10 14.93 -36.72
N ARG A 159 -2.08 13.60 -36.89
CA ARG A 159 -1.68 12.65 -35.84
C ARG A 159 -0.16 12.47 -35.90
N THR A 160 0.51 12.70 -34.78
CA THR A 160 1.93 12.36 -34.58
C THR A 160 2.08 11.00 -33.92
#